data_AF-A0A0N0AMG2-F1
#
_entry.id   AF-A0A0N0AMG2-F1
#
_cell.length_a   1.000
_cell.length_b   1.000
_cell.length_c   1.000
_cell.angle_alpha   90.00
_cell.angle_beta   90.00
_cell.angle_gamma   90.00
#
_symmetry.space_group_name_H-M   'P 1'
#
loop_
_entity.id
_entity.type
_entity.pdbx_description
1 polymer ?
#
loop_
_entity_poly.entity_id
_entity_poly.type
_entity_poly.pdbx_seq_one_letter_code
_entity_poly.pdbx_strand_id
1 'polypeptide(L)'
;MLQTFPVQDLPKISARLHDEFSGLPRRRVERCVSDTWNCIEHLGITVTPDLVERVAREHLEALVNSVPPSHEVRRPPRRTGTLITGHRTVPPPRPGPRL
;
A
#
# COMPACT_ATOMS: atom_id res chain seq x y z
N MET A 1 -4.58 -12.01 -32.92
CA MET A 1 -5.65 -11.10 -32.46
C MET A 1 -5.48 -10.94 -30.95
N LEU A 2 -5.17 -9.72 -30.48
CA LEU A 2 -5.11 -9.44 -29.04
C LEU A 2 -6.55 -9.28 -28.56
N GLN A 3 -7.11 -10.33 -27.96
CA GLN A 3 -8.42 -10.26 -27.30
C GLN A 3 -8.22 -9.48 -26.00
N THR A 4 -8.25 -8.16 -26.07
CA THR A 4 -8.27 -7.30 -24.89
C THR A 4 -9.68 -7.39 -24.31
N PHE A 5 -9.87 -8.24 -23.31
CA PHE A 5 -11.12 -8.28 -22.55
C PHE A 5 -11.35 -6.91 -21.91
N PRO A 6 -12.60 -6.42 -21.85
CA PRO A 6 -12.83 -5.07 -21.41
C PRO A 6 -12.53 -4.94 -19.90
N VAL A 7 -11.69 -3.97 -19.55
CA VAL A 7 -11.40 -3.49 -18.18
C VAL A 7 -12.67 -3.23 -17.35
N GLN A 8 -13.82 -3.13 -18.01
CA GLN A 8 -15.17 -2.98 -17.46
C GLN A 8 -15.61 -4.14 -16.54
N ASP A 9 -14.96 -5.30 -16.59
CA ASP A 9 -15.27 -6.42 -15.70
C ASP A 9 -14.54 -6.35 -14.34
N LEU A 10 -13.46 -5.58 -14.24
CA LEU A 10 -12.71 -5.43 -12.97
C LEU A 10 -13.55 -4.88 -11.81
N PRO A 11 -14.44 -3.89 -11.98
CA PRO A 11 -15.32 -3.43 -10.91
C PRO A 11 -16.28 -4.51 -10.41
N LYS A 12 -16.78 -5.37 -11.30
CA LYS A 12 -17.67 -6.48 -10.93
C LYS A 12 -16.92 -7.55 -10.14
N ILE A 13 -15.72 -7.91 -10.60
CA ILE A 13 -14.83 -8.85 -9.89
C ILE A 13 -14.48 -8.29 -8.52
N SER A 14 -14.08 -7.01 -8.45
CA SER A 14 -13.74 -6.33 -7.19
C SER A 14 -14.90 -6.30 -6.20
N ALA A 15 -16.13 -6.10 -6.69
CA ALA A 15 -17.33 -6.15 -5.85
C ALA A 15 -17.55 -7.55 -5.25
N ARG A 16 -17.52 -8.59 -6.10
CA ARG A 16 -17.70 -9.99 -5.67
C ARG A 16 -16.63 -10.42 -4.67
N LEU A 17 -15.36 -10.12 -4.95
CA LEU A 17 -14.26 -10.43 -4.04
C LEU A 17 -14.36 -9.66 -2.73
N HIS A 18 -14.80 -8.41 -2.74
CA HIS A 18 -14.95 -7.69 -1.48
C HIS A 18 -16.08 -8.26 -0.61
N ASP A 19 -17.15 -8.77 -1.20
CA ASP A 19 -18.20 -9.41 -0.41
C ASP A 19 -17.68 -10.69 0.26
N GLU A 20 -16.83 -11.46 -0.44
CA GLU A 20 -16.12 -12.64 0.08
C GLU A 20 -15.07 -12.27 1.16
N PHE A 21 -14.29 -11.22 0.92
CA PHE A 21 -13.23 -10.72 1.81
C PHE A 21 -13.64 -9.46 2.57
N SER A 22 -14.86 -9.42 3.10
CA SER A 22 -15.44 -8.22 3.75
C SER A 22 -14.64 -7.70 4.97
N GLY A 23 -13.75 -8.52 5.54
CA GLY A 23 -12.79 -8.11 6.57
C GLY A 23 -11.63 -7.24 6.06
N LEU A 24 -11.43 -7.14 4.74
CA LEU A 24 -10.41 -6.31 4.11
C LEU A 24 -11.00 -4.97 3.61
N PRO A 25 -10.25 -3.87 3.66
CA PRO A 25 -10.69 -2.62 3.06
C PRO A 25 -10.96 -2.75 1.56
N ARG A 26 -12.08 -2.22 1.07
CA ARG A 26 -12.46 -2.19 -0.36
C ARG A 26 -11.32 -1.80 -1.30
N ARG A 27 -10.60 -0.73 -0.96
CA ARG A 27 -9.46 -0.25 -1.77
C ARG A 27 -8.31 -1.27 -1.89
N ARG A 28 -8.10 -2.13 -0.88
CA ARG A 28 -7.10 -3.22 -0.98
C ARG A 28 -7.54 -4.27 -2.00
N VAL A 29 -8.82 -4.65 -1.99
CA VAL A 29 -9.37 -5.62 -2.94
C VAL A 29 -9.29 -5.08 -4.36
N GLU A 30 -9.73 -3.84 -4.59
CA GLU A 30 -9.67 -3.18 -5.91
C GLU A 30 -8.23 -3.09 -6.45
N ARG A 31 -7.29 -2.72 -5.58
CA ARG A 31 -5.87 -2.68 -5.93
C ARG A 31 -5.33 -4.06 -6.26
N CYS A 32 -5.66 -5.08 -5.47
CA CYS A 32 -5.24 -6.46 -5.74
C CYS A 32 -5.72 -6.93 -7.11
N VAL A 33 -7.00 -6.70 -7.45
CA VAL A 33 -7.58 -7.06 -8.75
C VAL A 33 -6.89 -6.33 -9.90
N SER A 34 -6.59 -5.04 -9.72
CA SER A 34 -5.88 -4.23 -10.72
C SER A 34 -4.43 -4.66 -10.91
N ASP A 35 -3.72 -4.95 -9.81
CA ASP A 35 -2.35 -5.43 -9.83
C ASP A 35 -2.27 -6.82 -10.49
N THR A 36 -3.23 -7.72 -10.21
CA THR A 36 -3.35 -9.02 -10.88
C THR A 36 -3.54 -8.88 -12.38
N TRP A 37 -4.45 -8.01 -12.82
CA TRP A 37 -4.63 -7.72 -14.25
C TRP A 37 -3.32 -7.30 -14.92
N ASN A 38 -2.67 -6.28 -14.36
CA ASN A 38 -1.41 -5.74 -14.90
C ASN A 38 -0.30 -6.80 -14.93
N CYS A 39 -0.20 -7.64 -13.88
CA CYS A 39 0.78 -8.72 -13.84
C CYS A 39 0.54 -9.76 -14.95
N ILE A 40 -0.70 -10.22 -15.14
CA ILE A 40 -1.03 -11.21 -16.18
C ILE A 40 -0.77 -10.63 -17.58
N GLU A 41 -1.17 -9.37 -17.80
CA GLU A 41 -0.90 -8.65 -19.04
C GLU A 41 0.60 -8.52 -19.31
N HIS A 42 1.38 -8.14 -18.29
CA HIS A 42 2.83 -8.00 -18.39
C HIS A 42 3.54 -9.33 -18.71
N LEU A 43 2.97 -10.46 -18.27
CA LEU A 43 3.46 -11.79 -18.59
C LEU A 43 3.12 -12.25 -20.02
N GLY A 44 2.36 -11.46 -20.78
CA GLY A 44 1.91 -11.82 -22.13
C GLY A 44 0.88 -12.94 -22.15
N ILE A 45 0.25 -13.23 -21.00
CA ILE A 45 -0.81 -14.21 -20.87
C ILE A 45 -2.12 -13.55 -21.29
N THR A 46 -2.97 -14.28 -22.02
CA THR A 46 -4.31 -13.81 -22.35
C THR A 46 -5.11 -13.56 -21.07
N VAL A 47 -5.35 -12.30 -20.75
CA VAL A 47 -6.04 -11.89 -19.53
C VAL A 47 -7.53 -12.17 -19.67
N THR A 48 -8.08 -13.06 -18.85
CA THR A 48 -9.53 -13.31 -18.78
C THR A 48 -10.08 -12.90 -17.41
N PRO A 49 -11.35 -12.46 -17.31
CA PRO A 49 -11.98 -12.12 -16.04
C PRO A 49 -11.89 -13.26 -15.00
N ASP A 50 -12.12 -14.51 -15.41
CA ASP A 50 -12.03 -15.69 -14.55
C ASP A 50 -10.61 -15.93 -14.01
N LEU A 51 -9.59 -15.74 -14.85
CA LEU A 51 -8.20 -15.91 -14.44
C LEU A 51 -7.82 -14.84 -13.40
N VAL A 52 -8.20 -13.59 -13.66
CA VAL A 52 -7.95 -12.45 -12.76
C VAL A 52 -8.63 -12.67 -11.43
N GLU A 53 -9.90 -13.10 -11.43
CA GLU A 53 -10.64 -13.39 -10.20
C GLU A 53 -9.99 -14.51 -9.39
N ARG A 54 -9.60 -15.63 -10.03
CA ARG A 54 -8.95 -16.75 -9.33
C ARG A 54 -7.62 -16.34 -8.71
N VAL A 55 -6.75 -15.68 -9.48
CA VAL A 55 -5.43 -15.26 -8.98
C VAL A 55 -5.56 -14.19 -7.89
N ALA A 56 -6.50 -13.25 -8.04
CA ALA A 56 -6.76 -12.25 -7.01
C ALA A 56 -7.31 -12.88 -5.72
N ARG A 57 -8.22 -13.86 -5.82
CA ARG A 57 -8.74 -14.60 -4.65
C ARG A 57 -7.59 -15.27 -3.90
N GLU A 58 -6.77 -16.06 -4.58
CA GLU A 58 -5.62 -16.74 -3.98
C GLU A 58 -4.67 -15.75 -3.30
N HIS A 59 -4.43 -14.59 -3.90
CA HIS A 59 -3.59 -13.56 -3.30
C HIS A 59 -4.20 -12.96 -2.04
N LEU A 60 -5.51 -12.71 -2.03
CA LEU A 60 -6.23 -12.20 -0.85
C LEU A 60 -6.28 -13.24 0.28
N GLU A 61 -6.51 -14.51 -0.04
CA GLU A 61 -6.42 -15.62 0.92
C GLU A 61 -5.03 -15.72 1.54
N ALA A 62 -3.99 -15.67 0.72
CA ALA A 62 -2.62 -15.65 1.19
C ALA A 62 -2.37 -14.45 2.11
N LEU A 63 -2.90 -13.26 1.79
CA LEU A 63 -2.76 -12.06 2.61
C LEU A 63 -3.44 -12.20 3.97
N VAL A 64 -4.64 -12.79 4.03
CA VAL A 64 -5.36 -13.05 5.29
C VAL A 64 -4.62 -14.09 6.14
N ASN A 65 -4.14 -15.16 5.51
CA ASN A 65 -3.48 -16.27 6.21
C ASN A 65 -2.03 -15.96 6.61
N SER A 66 -1.38 -15.01 5.95
CA SER A 66 0.02 -14.66 6.19
C SER A 66 0.20 -13.47 7.14
N VAL A 67 -0.86 -12.93 7.75
CA VAL A 67 -0.74 -11.81 8.72
C VAL A 67 0.24 -12.21 9.82
N PRO A 68 1.44 -11.61 9.88
CA PRO A 68 2.39 -11.96 10.90
C PRO A 68 1.90 -11.36 12.24
N PRO A 69 2.08 -12.07 13.37
CA PRO A 69 1.59 -11.64 14.69
C PRO A 69 2.16 -10.28 15.15
N SER A 70 3.18 -9.74 14.47
CA SER A 70 3.86 -8.49 14.84
C SER A 70 3.17 -7.20 14.35
N HIS A 71 2.11 -7.27 13.54
CA HIS A 71 1.49 -6.07 12.97
C HIS A 71 0.50 -5.35 13.91
N GLU A 72 0.31 -5.84 15.14
CA GLU A 72 -0.48 -5.14 16.17
C GLU A 72 0.33 -4.11 16.97
N VAL A 73 1.66 -4.13 16.92
CA VAL A 73 2.51 -3.23 17.73
C VAL A 73 3.44 -2.38 16.87
N ARG A 74 2.85 -1.41 16.16
CA ARG A 74 3.57 -0.14 15.93
C ARG A 74 2.60 1.01 15.67
N ARG A 75 1.85 1.38 16.71
CA ARG A 75 1.59 2.80 16.93
C ARG A 75 2.93 3.41 17.36
N PRO A 76 3.64 4.19 16.52
CA PRO A 76 4.61 5.10 17.11
C PRO A 76 3.85 6.00 18.09
N PRO A 77 4.38 6.31 19.29
CA PRO A 77 3.80 7.36 20.08
C PRO A 77 3.70 8.58 19.16
N ARG A 78 2.51 9.21 19.15
CA ARG A 78 2.34 10.54 18.56
C ARG A 78 3.51 11.36 19.07
N ARG A 79 4.45 11.69 18.18
CA ARG A 79 5.50 12.66 18.45
C ARG A 79 4.77 13.96 18.69
N THR A 80 4.43 14.22 19.95
CA THR A 80 4.20 15.56 20.47
C THR A 80 5.43 16.34 20.07
N GLY A 81 5.24 17.29 19.17
CA GLY A 81 6.32 18.13 18.68
C GLY A 81 6.95 18.85 19.86
N THR A 82 8.23 18.57 20.12
CA THR A 82 9.12 19.57 20.68
C THR A 82 9.99 20.03 19.53
N LEU A 83 9.72 21.26 19.15
CA LEU A 83 10.41 21.99 18.11
C LEU A 83 11.93 21.94 18.32
N ILE A 84 12.60 21.86 17.18
CA ILE A 84 14.00 22.18 16.94
C ILE A 84 14.52 23.24 17.94
N THR A 85 15.56 22.90 18.68
CA THR A 85 16.44 23.92 19.30
C THR A 85 17.87 23.48 19.10
N GLY A 86 18.30 23.50 17.84
CA GLY A 86 19.70 23.55 17.46
C GLY A 86 20.19 24.99 17.55
N HIS A 87 20.26 25.57 18.76
CA HIS A 87 21.02 26.81 18.95
C HIS A 87 22.47 26.44 19.23
N ARG A 88 23.25 26.45 18.15
CA ARG A 88 24.71 26.61 18.21
C ARG A 88 24.99 27.91 18.96
N THR A 89 25.27 27.83 20.26
CA THR A 89 25.80 28.96 21.02
C THR A 89 27.21 29.23 20.53
N VAL A 90 27.35 30.18 19.60
CA VAL A 90 28.63 30.84 19.35
C VAL A 90 28.84 31.80 20.52
N PRO A 91 29.91 31.67 21.34
CA PRO A 91 30.19 32.62 22.39
C PRO A 91 30.53 34.01 21.78
N PRO A 92 30.13 35.11 22.43
CA PRO A 92 30.42 36.45 21.92
C PRO A 92 31.93 36.74 21.94
N PRO A 93 32.45 37.53 20.97
CA PRO A 93 33.85 37.95 20.99
C PRO A 93 34.11 38.88 22.17
N ARG A 94 35.19 38.61 22.90
CA ARG A 94 35.66 39.43 24.02
C ARG A 94 35.99 40.85 23.51
N PRO A 95 35.51 41.93 24.15
CA PRO A 95 36.01 43.26 23.83
C PRO A 95 37.45 43.38 24.33
N GLY A 96 38.38 43.65 23.40
CA GLY A 96 39.74 44.05 23.75
C GLY A 96 39.74 45.39 24.49
N PRO A 97 40.70 45.64 25.40
CA PRO A 97 40.76 46.89 26.12
C PRO A 97 41.12 48.01 25.13
N ARG A 98 40.31 49.07 25.12
CA ARG A 98 40.69 50.37 24.57
C ARG A 98 41.56 51.07 25.61
N LEU A 99 42.82 51.30 25.24
CA LEU A 99 43.69 52.47 25.46
C LEU A 99 45.15 52.01 25.41
#